data_AF-A0A4R1M038-F1
#
_entry.id   AF-A0A4R1M038-F1
#
_cell.length_a   1.000
_cell.length_b   1.000
_cell.length_c   1.000
_cell.angle_alpha   90.00
_cell.angle_beta   90.00
_cell.angle_gamma   90.00
#
_symmetry.space_group_name_H-M   'P 1'
#
loop_
_entity.id
_entity.type
_entity.pdbx_description
1 polymer ?
#
loop_
_entity_poly.entity_id
_entity_poly.type
_entity_poly.pdbx_seq_one_letter_code
_entity_poly.pdbx_strand_id
1 'polypeptide(L)'
;MKESAVYADFEIISETMPEQCARGGCVWVDTVARHAVSGEIVYTCIEPFGGAGTVQVSERIAVGEALEHARDSLRHRLGRR
;
A
#
# COMPACT_ATOMS: atom_id res chain seq x y z
N MET A 1 2.09 -4.57 10.83
CA MET A 1 3.11 -5.13 9.91
C MET A 1 3.60 -4.02 8.99
N LYS A 2 4.87 -4.00 8.61
CA LYS A 2 5.45 -2.99 7.72
C LYS A 2 6.38 -3.64 6.72
N GLU A 3 6.22 -3.32 5.44
CA GLU A 3 7.11 -3.74 4.36
C GLU A 3 7.50 -2.56 3.47
N SER A 4 8.60 -2.74 2.73
CA SER A 4 9.06 -1.75 1.76
C SER A 4 9.49 -2.44 0.47
N ALA A 5 9.33 -1.75 -0.65
CA ALA A 5 9.73 -2.19 -1.97
C ALA A 5 10.29 -1.02 -2.78
N VAL A 6 11.21 -1.31 -3.70
CA VAL A 6 11.75 -0.29 -4.61
C VAL A 6 11.10 -0.46 -6.00
N TYR A 7 10.74 0.65 -6.63
CA TYR A 7 10.29 0.70 -8.02
C TYR A 7 10.85 1.96 -8.70
N ALA A 8 11.67 1.76 -9.74
CA ALA A 8 12.48 2.82 -10.34
C ALA A 8 13.25 3.59 -9.24
N ASP A 9 13.16 4.93 -9.24
CA ASP A 9 13.81 5.79 -8.25
C ASP A 9 12.98 6.02 -6.98
N PHE A 10 11.93 5.21 -6.75
CA PHE A 10 11.00 5.38 -5.65
C PHE A 10 11.07 4.22 -4.65
N GLU A 11 11.08 4.56 -3.37
CA GLU A 11 10.84 3.63 -2.26
C GLU A 11 9.35 3.69 -1.91
N ILE A 12 8.70 2.54 -1.93
CA ILE A 12 7.31 2.33 -1.53
C ILE A 12 7.34 1.66 -0.16
N ILE A 13 6.61 2.23 0.80
CA ILE A 13 6.51 1.75 2.17
C ILE A 13 5.04 1.52 2.45
N SER A 14 4.67 0.31 2.87
CA SER A 14 3.31 -0.07 3.22
C SER A 14 3.26 -0.59 4.65
N GLU A 15 2.34 -0.08 5.45
CA GLU A 15 2.22 -0.35 6.87
C GLU A 15 0.75 -0.63 7.23
N THR A 16 0.49 -1.76 7.91
CA THR A 16 -0.85 -2.05 8.42
C THR A 16 -1.19 -1.11 9.56
N MET A 17 -2.39 -0.56 9.52
CA MET A 17 -2.91 0.29 10.58
C MET A 17 -3.80 -0.50 11.54
N PRO A 18 -3.68 -0.29 12.87
CA PRO A 18 -4.52 -0.95 13.87
C PRO A 18 -5.93 -0.34 13.96
N GLU A 19 -6.49 0.15 12.86
CA GLU A 19 -7.84 0.71 12.85
C GLU A 19 -8.91 -0.38 12.86
N GLN A 20 -9.96 -0.13 13.64
CA GLN A 20 -11.10 -1.02 13.80
C GLN A 20 -11.93 -1.04 12.51
N CYS A 21 -11.50 -1.84 11.53
CA CYS A 21 -12.42 -2.37 10.54
C CYS A 21 -13.66 -2.88 11.27
N ALA A 22 -14.81 -2.25 11.04
CA ALA A 22 -16.05 -2.54 11.73
C ALA A 22 -16.30 -4.06 11.66
N ARG A 23 -16.04 -4.76 12.78
CA ARG A 23 -16.22 -6.21 12.93
C ARG A 23 -15.34 -7.10 12.03
N GLY A 24 -14.02 -6.89 12.09
CA GLY A 24 -13.04 -8.02 12.00
C GLY A 24 -12.86 -8.70 10.65
N GLY A 25 -13.17 -8.02 9.54
CA GLY A 25 -13.07 -8.58 8.19
C GLY A 25 -12.09 -7.89 7.24
N CYS A 26 -11.40 -6.82 7.66
CA CYS A 26 -10.45 -6.10 6.81
C CYS A 26 -9.20 -5.62 7.56
N VAL A 27 -8.14 -5.37 6.78
CA VAL A 27 -6.86 -4.79 7.18
C VAL A 27 -6.69 -3.47 6.44
N TRP A 28 -6.52 -2.38 7.18
CA TRP A 28 -6.16 -1.10 6.58
C TRP A 28 -4.65 -1.04 6.36
N VAL A 29 -4.23 -0.58 5.18
CA VAL A 29 -2.82 -0.38 4.87
C VAL A 29 -2.61 1.06 4.44
N ASP A 30 -1.70 1.75 5.14
CA ASP A 30 -1.16 3.04 4.73
C ASP A 30 0.05 2.80 3.85
N THR A 31 0.04 3.36 2.64
CA THR A 31 1.12 3.23 1.67
C THR A 31 1.60 4.59 1.22
N VAL A 32 2.91 4.79 1.31
CA VAL A 32 3.61 5.99 0.85
C VAL A 32 4.67 5.59 -0.16
N ALA A 33 4.75 6.30 -1.28
CA ALA A 33 5.91 6.25 -2.16
C ALA A 33 6.65 7.58 -2.14
N ARG A 34 7.96 7.51 -1.93
CA ARG A 34 8.86 8.66 -1.90
C ARG A 34 10.02 8.47 -2.87
N HIS A 35 10.49 9.55 -3.47
CA HIS A 35 11.69 9.53 -4.29
C HIS A 35 12.90 9.21 -3.39
N ALA A 36 13.66 8.17 -3.74
CA ALA A 36 14.70 7.61 -2.89
C ALA A 36 15.84 8.60 -2.57
N VAL A 37 16.09 9.55 -3.47
CA VAL A 37 17.17 10.54 -3.31
C VAL A 37 16.69 11.81 -2.62
N SER A 38 15.58 12.40 -3.07
CA SER A 38 15.09 13.68 -2.50
C SER A 38 14.22 13.51 -1.26
N GLY A 39 13.69 12.31 -1.02
CA GLY A 39 12.72 12.05 0.05
C GLY A 39 11.32 12.61 -0.22
N GLU A 40 11.09 13.22 -1.38
CA GLU A 40 9.80 13.82 -1.75
C GLU A 40 8.72 12.74 -1.88
N ILE A 41 7.59 12.93 -1.20
CA ILE A 41 6.44 12.03 -1.28
C ILE A 41 5.68 12.32 -2.56
N VAL A 42 5.56 11.31 -3.41
CA VAL A 42 4.86 11.42 -4.70
C VAL A 42 3.54 10.69 -4.71
N TYR A 43 3.34 9.75 -3.79
CA TYR A 43 2.13 8.95 -3.66
C TYR A 43 1.85 8.67 -2.19
N THR A 44 0.59 8.79 -1.80
CA THR A 44 0.07 8.34 -0.51
C THR A 44 -1.32 7.77 -0.74
N CYS A 45 -1.62 6.65 -0.09
CA CYS A 45 -2.92 6.01 -0.15
C CYS A 45 -3.14 5.23 1.15
N ILE A 46 -4.33 5.38 1.72
CA ILE A 46 -4.82 4.54 2.80
C ILE A 46 -6.02 3.78 2.25
N GLU A 47 -5.93 2.46 2.19
CA GLU A 47 -6.97 1.63 1.59
C GLU A 47 -7.28 0.39 2.43
N PRO A 48 -8.56 -0.04 2.47
CA PRO A 48 -8.97 -1.23 3.19
C PRO A 48 -8.84 -2.48 2.30
N PHE A 49 -8.22 -3.54 2.83
CA PHE A 49 -8.15 -4.85 2.21
C PHE A 49 -9.00 -5.85 2.99
N GLY A 50 -10.05 -6.39 2.37
CA GLY A 50 -10.94 -7.35 3.00
C GLY A 50 -12.33 -7.38 2.38
N GLY A 51 -12.95 -8.56 2.36
CA GLY A 51 -14.26 -8.76 1.76
C GLY A 51 -15.40 -8.56 2.77
N ALA A 52 -16.49 -7.96 2.30
CA ALA A 52 -17.78 -8.04 3.00
C ALA A 52 -18.22 -9.51 3.09
N GLY A 53 -17.85 -10.22 4.16
CA GLY A 53 -18.57 -11.41 4.59
C GLY A 53 -17.77 -12.61 5.08
N THR A 54 -16.64 -13.03 4.49
CA THR A 54 -16.19 -14.42 4.80
C THR A 54 -14.71 -14.76 4.65
N VAL A 55 -13.81 -13.87 4.21
CA VAL A 55 -12.38 -14.20 4.13
C VAL A 55 -11.58 -13.20 4.94
N GLN A 56 -11.02 -13.65 6.06
CA GLN A 56 -9.99 -12.90 6.76
C GLN A 56 -8.79 -12.78 5.84
N VAL A 57 -8.58 -11.59 5.27
CA VAL A 57 -7.35 -11.28 4.56
C VAL A 57 -6.23 -11.17 5.59
N SER A 58 -5.17 -11.95 5.41
CA SER A 58 -4.00 -11.83 6.29
C SER A 58 -3.30 -10.49 6.06
N GLU A 59 -2.72 -9.91 7.11
CA GLU A 59 -1.93 -8.67 7.03
C GLU A 59 -0.89 -8.72 5.90
N ARG A 60 -0.24 -9.88 5.71
CA ARG A 60 0.76 -10.09 4.68
C ARG A 60 0.20 -9.97 3.26
N ILE A 61 -1.00 -10.51 3.02
CA ILE A 61 -1.66 -10.41 1.71
C ILE A 61 -2.05 -8.95 1.45
N ALA A 62 -2.68 -8.30 2.43
CA ALA A 62 -3.08 -6.89 2.32
C ALA A 62 -1.89 -5.97 1.99
N VAL A 63 -0.77 -6.14 2.69
CA VAL A 63 0.46 -5.36 2.43
C VAL A 63 1.01 -5.65 1.03
N GLY A 64 1.02 -6.92 0.60
CA GLY A 64 1.44 -7.29 -0.75
C GLY A 64 0.59 -6.66 -1.85
N GLU A 65 -0.74 -6.67 -1.70
CA GLU A 65 -1.66 -6.04 -2.64
C GLU A 65 -1.48 -4.51 -2.68
N ALA A 66 -1.30 -3.86 -1.51
CA ALA A 66 -1.02 -2.43 -1.43
C ALA A 66 0.27 -2.02 -2.15
N LEU A 67 1.33 -2.82 -2.02
CA LEU A 67 2.59 -2.59 -2.72
C LEU A 67 2.41 -2.68 -4.24
N GLU A 68 1.65 -3.66 -4.74
CA GLU A 68 1.37 -3.78 -6.17
C GLU A 68 0.50 -2.63 -6.69
N HIS A 69 -0.53 -2.21 -5.94
CA HIS A 69 -1.36 -1.03 -6.29
C HIS A 69 -0.53 0.25 -6.39
N ALA A 70 0.41 0.46 -5.45
CA ALA A 70 1.31 1.59 -5.48
C ALA A 70 2.28 1.54 -6.67
N ARG A 71 2.85 0.36 -6.97
CA ARG A 71 3.70 0.14 -8.16
C ARG A 71 2.95 0.46 -9.44
N ASP A 72 1.72 -0.04 -9.56
CA ASP A 72 0.87 0.24 -10.71
C ASP A 72 0.56 1.72 -10.85
N SER A 73 0.23 2.39 -9.74
CA SER A 73 0.00 3.84 -9.72
C SER A 73 1.24 4.61 -10.19
N LEU A 74 2.43 4.24 -9.73
CA LEU A 74 3.68 4.85 -10.18
C LEU A 74 3.96 4.57 -11.65
N ARG A 75 3.80 3.32 -12.12
CA ARG A 75 3.97 2.94 -13.52
C ARG A 75 3.09 3.77 -14.44
N HIS A 76 1.81 3.95 -14.09
CA HIS A 76 0.89 4.77 -14.87
C HIS A 76 1.27 6.25 -14.88
N ARG A 77 1.80 6.78 -13.77
CA ARG A 77 2.25 8.18 -13.68
C ARG A 77 3.53 8.44 -14.47
N LEU A 78 4.47 7.50 -14.43
CA LEU A 78 5.75 7.61 -15.14
C LEU A 78 5.61 7.35 -16.65
N GLY A 79 4.75 6.41 -17.05
CA GLY A 79 4.50 6.10 -18.47
C GLY A 79 3.61 7.11 -19.20
N ARG A 80 3.05 8.10 -18.50
CA ARG A 80 2.29 9.23 -19.09
C ARG A 80 3.17 10.43 -19.43
N ARG A 81 4.50 10.32 -19.31
CA ARG A 81 5.49 11.31 -19.74
C ARG A 81 6.08 10.90 -21.08
#